data_AF-A0A1Y2F813-F1
#
_entry.id   AF-A0A1Y2F813-F1
#
_cell.length_a   1.000
_cell.length_b   1.000
_cell.length_c   1.000
_cell.angle_alpha   90.00
_cell.angle_beta   90.00
_cell.angle_gamma   90.00
#
_symmetry.space_group_name_H-M   'P 1'
#
loop_
_entity.id
_entity.type
_entity.pdbx_description
1 polymer ?
#
loop_
_entity_poly.entity_id
_entity_poly.type
_entity_poly.pdbx_seq_one_letter_code
_entity_poly.pdbx_strand_id
1 'polypeptide(L)'
;MGKETCSAEHCWPLYRRPTTKAIVENPDCTHLVLPRSLQSTNHDSVRIYVGDDLNKVVYEHYNKVLAREDKDGSIVSDQTEEEEEEPLNFVARIGIAVCRHEYMGSDPHVHAYEEDEEAGVMRILFHERHTNFYWVDGERLTSLE
;
A
#
# COMPACT_ATOMS: atom_id res chain seq x y z
N MET A 1 6.14 17.66 20.00
CA MET A 1 5.02 17.49 19.05
C MET A 1 4.38 16.16 19.36
N GLY A 2 3.06 16.14 19.59
CA GLY A 2 2.36 14.89 19.87
C GLY A 2 2.31 14.06 18.59
N LYS A 3 2.95 12.89 18.59
CA LYS A 3 2.68 11.87 17.58
C LYS A 3 1.23 11.47 17.80
N GLU A 4 0.32 11.86 16.91
CA GLU A 4 -1.05 11.35 16.93
C GLU A 4 -0.98 9.88 16.54
N THR A 5 -0.71 9.02 17.53
CA THR A 5 -0.81 7.59 17.38
C THR A 5 -2.31 7.27 17.21
N CYS A 6 -2.72 7.04 15.97
CA CYS A 6 -4.02 6.45 15.69
C CYS A 6 -4.14 5.17 16.53
N SER A 7 -5.11 5.10 17.44
CA SER A 7 -5.35 3.88 18.22
C SER A 7 -5.59 2.70 17.26
N ALA A 8 -5.25 1.48 17.65
CA ALA A 8 -5.39 0.27 16.82
C ALA A 8 -6.82 0.04 16.25
N GLU A 9 -7.83 0.74 16.77
CA GLU A 9 -9.21 0.78 16.24
C GLU A 9 -9.35 1.55 14.91
N HIS A 10 -8.35 2.32 14.51
CA HIS A 10 -8.30 3.09 13.26
C HIS A 10 -7.52 2.38 12.14
N CYS A 11 -6.95 1.19 12.41
CA CYS A 11 -6.29 0.39 11.38
C CYS A 11 -7.31 -0.08 10.33
N TRP A 12 -7.14 0.31 9.07
CA TRP A 12 -8.02 -0.14 7.99
C TRP A 12 -7.31 -1.17 7.09
N PRO A 13 -8.02 -2.25 6.66
CA PRO A 13 -7.44 -3.29 5.83
C PRO A 13 -7.16 -2.77 4.43
N LEU A 14 -5.94 -2.97 3.93
CA LEU A 14 -5.47 -2.41 2.66
C LEU A 14 -6.30 -2.85 1.44
N TYR A 15 -6.90 -4.03 1.51
CA TYR A 15 -7.76 -4.62 0.48
C TYR A 15 -9.22 -4.10 0.48
N ARG A 16 -9.59 -3.21 1.42
CA ARG A 16 -10.93 -2.58 1.45
C ARG A 16 -10.83 -1.08 1.31
N ARG A 17 -11.91 -0.48 0.81
CA ARG A 17 -12.01 0.99 0.80
C ARG A 17 -11.91 1.54 2.22
N PRO A 18 -11.07 2.55 2.45
CA PRO A 18 -10.99 3.22 3.74
C PRO A 18 -12.32 3.92 4.05
N THR A 19 -12.70 3.89 5.33
CA THR A 19 -13.88 4.59 5.84
C THR A 19 -13.53 5.91 6.52
N THR A 20 -12.27 6.08 6.89
CA THR A 20 -11.68 7.28 7.48
C THR A 20 -10.85 8.03 6.44
N LYS A 21 -10.60 9.31 6.69
CA LYS A 21 -9.71 10.13 5.87
C LYS A 21 -8.44 10.45 6.66
N ALA A 22 -7.33 10.58 5.95
CA ALA A 22 -6.07 11.09 6.50
C ALA A 22 -5.62 12.24 5.60
N ILE A 23 -5.88 13.47 6.03
CA ILE A 23 -5.66 14.66 5.20
C ILE A 23 -4.21 15.15 5.36
N VAL A 24 -3.56 15.46 4.24
CA VAL A 24 -2.23 16.09 4.26
C VAL A 24 -2.35 17.51 4.79
N GLU A 25 -1.75 17.79 5.94
CA GLU A 25 -1.74 19.12 6.56
C GLU A 25 -0.40 19.84 6.37
N ASN A 26 0.71 19.10 6.39
CA ASN A 26 2.05 19.64 6.30
C ASN A 26 2.46 19.92 4.84
N PRO A 27 2.71 21.19 4.44
CA PRO A 27 3.15 21.54 3.09
C PRO A 27 4.58 21.10 2.75
N ASP A 28 5.41 20.79 3.75
CA ASP A 28 6.80 20.39 3.56
C ASP A 28 6.91 18.91 3.14
N CYS A 29 5.88 18.11 3.41
CA CYS A 29 5.75 16.74 2.94
C CYS A 29 5.12 16.71 1.53
N THR A 30 5.94 16.51 0.51
CA THR A 30 5.50 16.61 -0.90
C THR A 30 5.31 15.26 -1.58
N HIS A 31 5.76 14.18 -0.96
CA HIS A 31 5.68 12.82 -1.52
C HIS A 31 5.24 11.80 -0.47
N LEU A 32 4.50 10.80 -0.90
CA LEU A 32 4.14 9.61 -0.14
C LEU A 32 4.97 8.42 -0.64
N VAL A 33 5.68 7.80 0.29
CA VAL A 33 6.47 6.58 0.05
C VAL A 33 5.57 5.36 0.14
N LEU A 34 5.54 4.57 -0.93
CA LEU A 34 4.67 3.40 -1.11
C LEU A 34 5.51 2.14 -1.31
N PRO A 35 5.86 1.39 -0.25
CA PRO A 35 6.62 0.15 -0.36
C PRO A 35 5.95 -0.86 -1.29
N ARG A 36 6.73 -1.54 -2.13
CA ARG A 36 6.18 -2.53 -3.07
C ARG A 36 5.87 -3.87 -2.42
N SER A 37 6.52 -4.17 -1.29
CA SER A 37 6.25 -5.35 -0.48
C SER A 37 6.68 -5.11 0.97
N LEU A 38 6.23 -5.98 1.87
CA LEU A 38 6.47 -5.87 3.31
C LEU A 38 7.96 -5.95 3.71
N GLN A 39 8.80 -6.57 2.89
CA GLN A 39 10.24 -6.78 3.16
C GLN A 39 11.17 -6.06 2.19
N SER A 40 10.64 -5.31 1.22
CA SER A 40 11.46 -4.65 0.23
C SER A 40 11.82 -3.23 0.67
N THR A 41 13.06 -2.84 0.38
CA THR A 41 13.51 -1.44 0.41
C THR A 41 13.07 -0.65 -0.83
N ASN A 42 12.50 -1.33 -1.83
CA ASN A 42 11.96 -0.68 -3.02
C ASN A 42 10.58 -0.11 -2.73
N HIS A 43 10.41 1.15 -3.08
CA HIS A 43 9.14 1.87 -2.96
C HIS A 43 8.84 2.62 -4.26
N ASP A 44 7.56 2.85 -4.50
CA ASP A 44 7.12 3.90 -5.39
C ASP A 44 7.00 5.20 -4.60
N SER A 45 7.14 6.33 -5.29
CA SER A 45 6.94 7.66 -4.70
C SER A 45 5.84 8.36 -5.47
N VAL A 46 4.79 8.77 -4.75
CA VAL A 46 3.65 9.48 -5.33
C VAL A 46 3.62 10.89 -4.77
N ARG A 47 3.52 11.88 -5.65
CA ARG A 47 3.40 13.28 -5.24
C ARG A 47 2.06 13.51 -4.55
N ILE A 48 2.09 14.23 -3.44
CA ILE A 48 0.91 14.61 -2.65
C ILE A 48 0.89 16.12 -2.44
N TYR A 49 -0.29 16.65 -2.15
CA TYR A 49 -0.52 18.07 -1.89
C TYR A 49 -1.33 18.26 -0.61
N VAL A 50 -1.17 19.42 0.03
CA VAL A 50 -2.01 19.81 1.18
C VAL A 50 -3.49 19.70 0.80
N GLY A 51 -4.26 19.02 1.64
CA GLY A 51 -5.68 18.73 1.42
C GLY A 51 -5.96 17.39 0.74
N ASP A 52 -4.95 16.69 0.22
CA ASP A 52 -5.13 15.33 -0.32
C ASP A 52 -5.49 14.33 0.79
N ASP A 53 -6.25 13.30 0.44
CA ASP A 53 -6.60 12.19 1.34
C ASP A 53 -5.66 11.00 1.11
N LEU A 54 -4.70 10.82 2.01
CA LEU A 54 -3.69 9.78 1.95
C LEU A 54 -4.30 8.38 1.90
N ASN A 55 -5.38 8.14 2.66
CA ASN A 55 -6.04 6.83 2.66
C ASN A 55 -6.56 6.48 1.26
N LYS A 56 -7.11 7.47 0.55
CA LYS A 56 -7.57 7.29 -0.83
C LYS A 56 -6.40 7.01 -1.78
N VAL A 57 -5.32 7.79 -1.69
CA VAL A 57 -4.12 7.60 -2.53
C VAL A 57 -3.53 6.21 -2.33
N VAL A 58 -3.40 5.76 -1.09
CA VAL A 58 -2.91 4.42 -0.73
C VAL A 58 -3.84 3.34 -1.26
N TYR A 59 -5.16 3.47 -1.05
CA TYR A 59 -6.12 2.51 -1.55
C TYR A 59 -6.04 2.35 -3.07
N GLU A 60 -6.04 3.47 -3.81
CA GLU A 60 -5.95 3.47 -5.26
C GLU A 60 -4.63 2.87 -5.76
N HIS A 61 -3.52 3.14 -5.08
CA HIS A 61 -2.24 2.53 -5.41
C HIS A 61 -2.27 1.01 -5.22
N TYR A 62 -2.65 0.53 -4.03
CA TYR A 62 -2.50 -0.90 -3.70
C TYR A 62 -3.63 -1.80 -4.22
N ASN A 63 -4.77 -1.22 -4.62
CA ASN A 63 -5.88 -1.96 -5.24
C ASN A 63 -5.89 -1.80 -6.77
N LYS A 64 -4.87 -1.17 -7.35
CA LYS A 64 -4.66 -1.20 -8.80
C LYS A 64 -4.38 -2.64 -9.22
N VAL A 65 -5.20 -3.14 -10.15
CA VAL A 65 -4.99 -4.44 -10.79
C VAL A 65 -3.74 -4.37 -11.63
N LEU A 66 -2.81 -5.31 -11.42
CA LEU A 66 -1.54 -5.37 -12.12
C LEU A 66 -1.63 -6.22 -13.39
N ALA A 67 -2.39 -7.31 -13.33
CA ALA A 67 -2.63 -8.21 -14.44
C ALA A 67 -3.95 -8.95 -14.24
N ARG A 68 -4.60 -9.33 -15.34
CA ARG A 68 -5.76 -10.22 -15.37
C ARG A 68 -5.46 -11.40 -16.27
N GLU A 69 -5.71 -12.61 -15.80
CA GLU A 69 -5.77 -13.79 -16.66
C GLU A 69 -7.14 -13.85 -17.36
N ASP A 70 -7.14 -13.97 -18.68
CA ASP A 70 -8.35 -14.17 -19.49
C ASP A 70 -8.71 -15.66 -19.63
N LYS A 71 -9.89 -15.95 -20.19
CA LYS A 71 -10.48 -17.31 -20.26
C LYS A 71 -9.66 -18.31 -21.09
N ASP A 72 -8.76 -17.83 -21.93
CA ASP A 72 -7.84 -18.59 -22.76
C ASP A 72 -6.47 -18.84 -22.09
N GLY A 73 -6.26 -18.31 -20.88
CA GLY A 73 -4.99 -18.39 -20.17
C GLY A 73 -4.02 -17.25 -20.49
N SER A 74 -4.39 -16.28 -21.34
CA SER A 74 -3.54 -15.13 -21.63
C SER A 74 -3.49 -14.16 -20.45
N ILE A 75 -2.29 -13.73 -20.05
CA ILE A 75 -2.07 -12.70 -19.02
C ILE A 75 -2.13 -11.33 -19.70
N VAL A 76 -3.17 -10.56 -19.39
CA VAL A 76 -3.32 -9.17 -19.87
C VAL A 76 -2.89 -8.24 -18.73
N SER A 77 -1.68 -7.67 -18.85
CA SER A 77 -1.23 -6.60 -17.96
C SER A 77 -1.88 -5.29 -18.42
N ASP A 78 -2.51 -4.55 -17.50
CA ASP A 78 -3.18 -3.28 -17.84
C ASP A 78 -2.18 -2.11 -17.92
N GLN A 79 -0.91 -2.42 -18.24
CA GLN A 79 0.17 -1.44 -18.36
C GLN A 79 0.98 -1.70 -19.63
N THR A 80 0.39 -1.18 -20.72
CA THR A 80 0.94 -0.76 -22.02
C THR A 80 1.50 -1.84 -22.94
N GLU A 81 0.99 -1.82 -24.18
CA GLU A 81 1.68 -2.09 -25.46
C GLU A 81 2.85 -3.09 -25.40
N GLU A 82 2.69 -4.21 -26.10
CA GLU A 82 3.72 -5.20 -26.49
C GLU A 82 3.96 -6.40 -25.52
N GLU A 83 3.19 -7.47 -25.78
CA GLU A 83 3.53 -8.91 -25.86
C GLU A 83 4.53 -9.59 -24.87
N GLU A 84 4.04 -10.70 -24.27
CA GLU A 84 4.70 -12.00 -23.91
C GLU A 84 5.89 -12.00 -22.89
N GLU A 85 6.03 -12.84 -21.84
CA GLU A 85 5.64 -14.23 -21.51
C GLU A 85 5.44 -14.44 -19.96
N GLU A 86 4.76 -15.53 -19.58
CA GLU A 86 4.16 -15.89 -18.26
C GLU A 86 5.12 -16.21 -17.06
N PRO A 87 4.62 -16.40 -15.80
CA PRO A 87 4.06 -17.72 -15.41
C PRO A 87 2.80 -17.72 -14.51
N LEU A 88 1.98 -18.74 -14.78
CA LEU A 88 0.71 -19.20 -14.20
C LEU A 88 0.57 -19.27 -12.67
N ASN A 89 -0.65 -19.04 -12.18
CA ASN A 89 -1.14 -19.68 -10.95
C ASN A 89 -2.62 -20.09 -11.01
N PHE A 90 -2.98 -21.16 -10.29
CA PHE A 90 -4.22 -21.92 -10.49
C PHE A 90 -5.36 -21.47 -9.55
N VAL A 91 -6.60 -21.55 -10.07
CA VAL A 91 -7.93 -21.62 -9.38
C VAL A 91 -8.86 -20.39 -9.53
N ALA A 92 -9.44 -20.20 -10.73
CA ALA A 92 -10.89 -20.12 -11.04
C ALA A 92 -11.08 -19.71 -12.52
N ARG A 93 -12.19 -20.10 -13.16
CA ARG A 93 -12.47 -19.98 -14.62
C ARG A 93 -12.68 -18.54 -15.15
N ILE A 94 -12.40 -17.55 -14.31
CA ILE A 94 -12.40 -16.11 -14.55
C ILE A 94 -11.08 -15.70 -13.91
N GLY A 95 -10.07 -15.40 -14.72
CA GLY A 95 -8.70 -15.51 -14.26
C GLY A 95 -8.32 -14.55 -13.14
N ILE A 96 -7.17 -14.84 -12.55
CA ILE A 96 -6.75 -14.25 -11.28
C ILE A 96 -6.28 -12.81 -11.54
N ALA A 97 -6.98 -11.85 -10.94
CA ALA A 97 -6.59 -10.45 -10.98
C ALA A 97 -5.68 -10.18 -9.78
N VAL A 98 -4.38 -9.99 -10.01
CA VAL A 98 -3.42 -9.73 -8.93
C VAL A 98 -3.41 -8.23 -8.61
N CYS A 99 -3.64 -7.90 -7.34
CA CYS A 99 -3.52 -6.53 -6.83
C CYS A 99 -2.22 -6.33 -6.05
N ARG A 100 -1.71 -5.09 -6.01
CA ARG A 100 -0.46 -4.75 -5.30
C ARG A 100 -0.49 -5.08 -3.79
N HIS A 101 -1.65 -4.98 -3.14
CA HIS A 101 -1.77 -5.31 -1.71
C HIS A 101 -1.44 -6.77 -1.37
N GLU A 102 -1.51 -7.69 -2.33
CA GLU A 102 -1.19 -9.10 -2.12
C GLU A 102 0.30 -9.33 -1.82
N TYR A 103 1.17 -8.38 -2.19
CA TYR A 103 2.60 -8.40 -1.86
C TYR A 103 2.92 -7.79 -0.49
N MET A 104 1.91 -7.27 0.20
CA MET A 104 2.07 -6.55 1.47
C MET A 104 1.87 -7.45 2.69
N GLY A 105 1.71 -8.76 2.53
CA GLY A 105 1.50 -9.69 3.63
C GLY A 105 0.12 -10.36 3.59
N SER A 106 -0.21 -11.11 4.64
CA SER A 106 -1.45 -11.89 4.71
C SER A 106 -2.69 -11.07 5.05
N ASP A 107 -2.54 -10.08 5.93
CA ASP A 107 -3.62 -9.21 6.40
C ASP A 107 -3.09 -7.79 6.67
N PRO A 108 -2.57 -7.11 5.62
CA PRO A 108 -1.96 -5.80 5.76
C PRO A 108 -3.00 -4.73 6.10
N HIS A 109 -2.73 -3.98 7.16
CA HIS A 109 -3.53 -2.83 7.56
C HIS A 109 -2.69 -1.57 7.53
N VAL A 110 -3.28 -0.47 7.08
CA VAL A 110 -2.71 0.87 7.25
C VAL A 110 -3.04 1.32 8.66
N HIS A 111 -2.02 1.60 9.47
CA HIS A 111 -2.16 2.04 10.86
C HIS A 111 -2.06 3.55 10.99
N ALA A 112 -1.02 4.16 10.41
CA ALA A 112 -0.79 5.60 10.47
C ALA A 112 0.11 6.07 9.31
N TYR A 113 0.32 7.38 9.27
CA TYR A 113 1.30 8.03 8.40
C TYR A 113 2.32 8.76 9.27
N GLU A 114 3.60 8.60 8.96
CA GLU A 114 4.70 9.28 9.64
C GLU A 114 5.31 10.32 8.71
N GLU A 115 5.44 11.55 9.20
CA GLU A 115 6.10 12.64 8.50
C GLU A 115 7.62 12.58 8.76
N ASP A 116 8.39 12.67 7.68
CA ASP A 116 9.83 12.92 7.71
C ASP A 116 10.08 14.26 7.02
N GLU A 117 10.03 15.32 7.82
CA GLU A 117 10.21 16.70 7.37
C GLU A 117 11.59 16.94 6.77
N GLU A 118 12.63 16.25 7.26
CA GLU A 118 13.99 16.39 6.75
C GLU A 118 14.10 15.84 5.32
N ALA A 119 13.46 14.70 5.05
CA ALA A 119 13.37 14.14 3.71
C ALA A 119 12.25 14.74 2.85
N GLY A 120 11.30 15.47 3.45
CA GLY A 120 10.12 16.03 2.77
C GLY A 120 9.12 14.97 2.30
N VAL A 121 9.00 13.85 3.04
CA VAL A 121 8.17 12.70 2.65
C VAL A 121 7.26 12.23 3.78
N MET A 122 6.13 11.63 3.42
CA MET A 122 5.28 10.82 4.29
C MET A 122 5.56 9.33 4.07
N ARG A 123 5.62 8.57 5.15
CA ARG A 123 5.74 7.10 5.13
C ARG A 123 4.51 6.46 5.74
N ILE A 124 4.16 5.29 5.24
CA ILE A 124 3.05 4.51 5.79
C ILE A 124 3.58 3.60 6.89
N LEU A 125 2.96 3.69 8.07
CA LEU A 125 3.08 2.70 9.10
C LEU A 125 1.99 1.66 8.91
N PHE A 126 2.40 0.44 8.64
CA PHE A 126 1.48 -0.67 8.47
C PHE A 126 1.47 -1.60 9.69
N HIS A 127 0.39 -2.36 9.85
CA HIS A 127 0.19 -3.39 10.87
C HIS A 127 -0.26 -4.70 10.23
N GLU A 128 0.41 -5.80 10.57
CA GLU A 128 0.09 -7.13 10.06
C GLU A 128 -0.57 -7.87 11.20
N ARG A 129 -1.89 -8.04 11.12
CA ARG A 129 -2.67 -8.55 12.26
C ARG A 129 -2.33 -9.99 12.59
N HIS A 130 -1.97 -10.81 11.60
CA HIS A 130 -1.68 -12.23 11.84
C HIS A 130 -0.43 -12.44 12.71
N THR A 131 0.61 -11.67 12.44
CA THR A 131 1.92 -11.76 13.12
C THR A 131 2.10 -10.72 14.22
N ASN A 132 1.17 -9.77 14.31
CA ASN A 132 1.12 -8.66 15.25
C ASN A 132 2.42 -7.83 15.29
N PHE A 133 3.02 -7.55 14.12
CA PHE A 133 4.12 -6.60 14.01
C PHE A 133 3.70 -5.37 13.21
N TYR A 134 4.41 -4.28 13.45
CA TYR A 134 4.31 -3.06 12.67
C TYR A 134 5.49 -2.99 11.70
N TRP A 135 5.35 -2.27 10.60
CA TRP A 135 6.49 -2.00 9.72
C TRP A 135 6.37 -0.66 9.02
N VAL A 136 7.53 -0.06 8.75
CA VAL A 136 7.71 1.18 8.01
C VAL A 136 8.98 1.05 7.17
N ASP A 137 8.91 1.35 5.87
CA ASP A 137 10.08 1.41 4.96
C ASP A 137 11.02 0.18 4.98
N GLY A 138 10.45 -1.03 5.09
CA GLY A 138 11.21 -2.29 5.15
C GLY A 138 11.79 -2.64 6.52
N GLU A 139 11.58 -1.80 7.53
CA GLU A 139 11.95 -2.07 8.92
C GLU A 139 10.77 -2.63 9.71
N ARG A 140 10.99 -3.76 10.39
CA ARG A 140 10.00 -4.39 11.26
C ARG A 140 10.12 -3.84 12.69
N LEU A 141 8.99 -3.40 13.23
CA LEU A 141 8.84 -2.89 14.58
C LEU A 141 8.03 -3.89 15.43
N THR A 142 8.52 -4.21 16.63
CA THR A 142 7.85 -5.13 17.57
C THR A 142 6.83 -4.44 18.46
N SER A 143 6.89 -3.12 18.60
CA SER A 143 5.95 -2.28 19.35
C SER A 143 6.00 -0.85 18.85
N LEU A 144 4.90 -0.12 19.05
CA LEU A 144 4.85 1.34 18.90
C LEU A 144 5.13 1.91 20.31
N GLU A 145 6.28 2.57 20.48
CA GLU A 145 6.62 3.27 21.72
C GLU A 145 5.91 4.63 21.84
#